data_AF-A0A7X8ZD53-F1
#
_entry.id   AF-A0A7X8ZD53-F1
#
_cell.length_a   1.000
_cell.length_b   1.000
_cell.length_c   1.000
_cell.angle_alpha   90.00
_cell.angle_beta   90.00
_cell.angle_gamma   90.00
#
_symmetry.space_group_name_H-M   'P 1'
#
loop_
_entity.id
_entity.type
_entity.pdbx_description
1 polymer ?
#
loop_
_entity_poly.entity_id
_entity_poly.type
_entity_poly.pdbx_seq_one_letter_code
_entity_poly.pdbx_strand_id
1 'polypeptide(L)'
;MAAIGQRSHYFQHDGNSRYDNKIVRVRRRFGPIGFAIYWWILEMMFAADDYKLSSDDDMFEAIAYEMQVDVDIREFVKYACSIDLFACDDTHFWSPSLIRRMERINDLTEKRVESARLAGVASGKARRRKSKTRTEANENERPFNDRSTTVQRPMNETRTEANENE
;
A
#
# COMPACT_ATOMS: atom_id res chain seq x y z
N MET A 1 -17.91 6.98 32.97
CA MET A 1 -16.73 6.33 32.35
C MET A 1 -17.20 5.58 31.12
N ALA A 2 -16.85 6.05 29.92
CA ALA A 2 -17.25 5.40 28.68
C ALA A 2 -16.40 4.13 28.46
N ALA A 3 -17.06 3.02 28.16
CA ALA A 3 -16.40 1.75 27.85
C ALA A 3 -15.55 1.92 26.58
N ILE A 4 -14.25 1.70 26.70
CA ILE A 4 -13.32 1.66 25.57
C ILE A 4 -13.60 0.34 24.83
N GLY A 5 -14.31 0.45 23.71
CA GLY A 5 -14.57 -0.69 22.83
C GLY A 5 -13.25 -1.27 22.35
N GLN A 6 -12.97 -2.51 22.74
CA GLN A 6 -11.86 -3.32 22.24
C GLN A 6 -12.07 -3.52 20.72
N ARG A 7 -11.38 -2.72 19.90
CA ARG A 7 -11.32 -2.98 18.45
C ARG A 7 -10.44 -4.21 18.27
N SER A 8 -11.02 -5.32 17.82
CA SER A 8 -10.25 -6.52 17.48
C SER A 8 -9.32 -6.19 16.30
N HIS A 9 -8.06 -5.93 16.59
CA HIS A 9 -7.00 -5.88 15.59
C HIS A 9 -6.69 -7.32 15.17
N TYR A 10 -7.43 -7.83 14.17
CA TYR A 10 -7.13 -9.14 13.60
C TYR A 10 -5.78 -9.07 12.89
N PHE A 11 -4.77 -9.67 13.50
CA PHE A 11 -3.46 -9.85 12.91
C PHE A 11 -3.51 -11.09 12.02
N GLN A 12 -3.38 -10.92 10.70
CA GLN A 12 -3.16 -12.05 9.79
C GLN A 12 -1.75 -12.60 10.06
N HIS A 13 -1.64 -13.56 10.97
CA HIS A 13 -0.40 -14.31 11.18
C HIS A 13 -0.52 -15.66 10.49
N ASP A 14 0.60 -16.16 9.98
CA ASP A 14 0.80 -17.60 9.77
C ASP A 14 0.84 -18.26 11.17
N GLY A 15 -0.31 -18.32 11.85
CA GLY A 15 -0.43 -18.63 13.27
C GLY A 15 -0.04 -20.05 13.64
N ASN A 16 0.18 -20.90 12.65
CA ASN A 16 0.66 -22.26 12.83
C ASN A 16 2.12 -22.46 12.37
N SER A 17 2.84 -21.41 11.96
CA SER A 17 4.21 -21.50 11.44
C SER A 17 5.18 -22.15 12.43
N ARG A 18 4.95 -21.99 13.75
CA ARG A 18 5.73 -22.67 14.80
C ARG A 18 5.63 -24.19 14.76
N TYR A 19 4.53 -24.73 14.25
CA TYR A 19 4.26 -26.16 14.13
C TYR A 19 4.60 -26.72 12.74
N ASP A 20 5.08 -25.88 11.81
CA ASP A 20 5.58 -26.37 10.53
C ASP A 20 6.75 -27.33 10.75
N ASN A 21 6.72 -28.49 10.10
CA ASN A 21 7.72 -29.54 10.31
C ASN A 21 9.16 -29.06 10.01
N LYS A 22 9.36 -28.18 9.01
CA LYS A 22 10.67 -27.62 8.69
C LYS A 22 11.13 -26.64 9.77
N ILE A 23 10.21 -25.86 10.32
CA ILE A 23 10.50 -24.96 11.45
C ILE A 23 10.80 -25.74 12.73
N VAL A 24 10.08 -26.83 13.00
CA VAL A 24 10.40 -27.75 14.10
C VAL A 24 11.79 -28.35 13.91
N ARG A 25 12.16 -28.74 12.69
CA ARG A 25 13.51 -29.24 12.35
C ARG A 25 14.60 -28.19 12.57
N VAL A 26 14.36 -26.93 12.22
CA VAL A 26 15.29 -25.82 12.52
C VAL A 26 15.45 -25.65 14.03
N ARG A 27 14.33 -25.60 14.76
CA ARG A 27 14.36 -25.44 16.22
C ARG A 27 15.03 -26.59 16.96
N ARG A 28 14.94 -27.80 16.43
CA ARG A 28 15.64 -28.97 16.98
C ARG A 28 17.17 -28.84 16.80
N ARG A 29 17.63 -28.21 15.73
CA ARG A 29 19.06 -28.08 15.39
C ARG A 29 19.70 -26.86 16.05
N PHE A 30 19.06 -25.71 15.92
CA PHE A 30 19.60 -24.41 16.34
C PHE A 30 18.86 -23.82 17.55
N GLY A 31 17.99 -24.59 18.21
CA GLY A 31 17.21 -24.11 19.34
C GLY A 31 16.17 -23.04 18.96
N PRO A 32 15.62 -22.31 19.95
CA PRO A 32 14.69 -21.23 19.72
C PRO A 32 15.25 -20.11 18.85
N ILE A 33 16.57 -19.86 18.90
CA ILE A 33 17.22 -18.80 18.11
C ILE A 33 17.14 -19.08 16.61
N GLY A 34 17.20 -20.36 16.18
CA GLY A 34 16.99 -20.70 14.77
C GLY A 34 15.62 -20.29 14.23
N PHE A 35 14.59 -20.24 15.07
CA PHE A 35 13.28 -19.70 14.67
C PHE A 35 13.33 -18.19 14.46
N ALA A 36 14.04 -17.46 15.32
CA ALA A 36 14.23 -16.02 15.15
C ALA A 36 15.06 -15.71 13.89
N ILE A 37 16.15 -16.45 13.66
CA ILE A 37 17.00 -16.31 12.46
C ILE A 37 16.19 -16.51 11.18
N TYR A 38 15.35 -17.55 11.13
CA TYR A 38 14.45 -17.77 10.00
C TYR A 38 13.55 -16.55 9.71
N TRP A 39 12.94 -15.97 10.74
CA TRP A 39 12.07 -14.81 10.59
C TRP A 39 12.83 -13.56 10.18
N TRP A 40 14.00 -13.32 10.76
CA TRP A 40 14.86 -12.19 10.39
C TRP A 40 15.25 -12.24 8.91
N ILE A 41 15.75 -13.40 8.48
CA ILE A 41 16.11 -13.63 7.08
C ILE A 41 14.90 -13.46 6.15
N LEU A 42 13.71 -13.92 6.55
CA LEU A 42 12.49 -13.70 5.77
C LEU A 42 12.13 -12.21 5.64
N GLU A 43 12.33 -11.42 6.69
CA GLU A 43 12.10 -9.98 6.66
C GLU A 43 13.10 -9.27 5.75
N MET A 44 14.38 -9.64 5.81
CA MET A 44 15.40 -9.14 4.90
C MET A 44 15.10 -9.50 3.44
N MET A 45 14.70 -10.75 3.17
CA MET A 45 14.23 -11.16 1.84
C MET A 45 13.04 -10.32 1.42
N PHE A 46 12.04 -10.12 2.27
CA PHE A 46 10.87 -9.32 1.93
C PHE A 46 11.21 -7.86 1.56
N ALA A 47 12.27 -7.30 2.15
CA ALA A 47 12.75 -5.95 1.85
C ALA A 47 13.61 -5.88 0.57
N ALA A 48 14.14 -7.01 0.08
CA ALA A 48 14.92 -7.07 -1.15
C ALA A 48 14.00 -7.04 -2.40
N ASP A 49 14.48 -6.41 -3.48
CA ASP A 49 13.69 -6.17 -4.70
C ASP A 49 13.19 -7.46 -5.38
N ASP A 50 13.97 -8.55 -5.33
CA ASP A 50 13.65 -9.85 -5.94
C ASP A 50 13.32 -10.94 -4.91
N TYR A 51 13.20 -10.54 -3.66
CA TYR A 51 13.01 -11.43 -2.51
C TYR A 51 14.11 -12.47 -2.28
N LYS A 52 15.32 -12.20 -2.78
CA LYS A 52 16.50 -13.06 -2.59
C LYS A 52 17.58 -12.30 -1.83
N LEU A 53 18.48 -13.06 -1.21
CA LEU A 53 19.69 -12.55 -0.57
C LEU A 53 20.92 -13.21 -1.18
N SER A 54 22.04 -12.51 -1.20
CA SER A 54 23.31 -13.06 -1.67
C SER A 54 23.79 -14.21 -0.77
N SER A 55 24.40 -15.24 -1.36
CA SER A 55 24.95 -16.41 -0.66
C SER A 55 26.45 -16.28 -0.40
N ASP A 56 26.94 -15.06 -0.18
CA ASP A 56 28.34 -14.75 0.13
C ASP A 56 28.60 -14.60 1.63
N ASP A 57 29.88 -14.59 1.98
CA ASP A 57 30.37 -14.51 3.36
C ASP A 57 29.97 -13.18 4.01
N ASP A 58 30.06 -12.08 3.25
CA ASP A 58 29.72 -10.73 3.71
C ASP A 58 28.25 -10.64 4.15
N MET A 59 27.33 -11.25 3.40
CA MET A 59 25.91 -11.33 3.76
C MET A 59 25.70 -12.14 5.06
N PHE A 60 26.38 -13.28 5.21
CA PHE A 60 26.26 -14.10 6.41
C PHE A 60 26.82 -13.40 7.65
N GLU A 61 27.95 -12.69 7.52
CA GLU A 61 28.54 -11.87 8.58
C GLU A 61 27.64 -10.69 8.95
N ALA A 62 27.03 -10.02 7.96
CA ALA A 62 26.10 -8.93 8.21
C ALA A 62 24.87 -9.40 9.02
N ILE A 63 24.27 -10.55 8.66
CA ILE A 63 23.15 -11.14 9.40
C ILE A 63 23.56 -11.49 10.84
N ALA A 64 24.74 -12.12 11.01
CA ALA A 64 25.23 -12.50 12.33
C ALA A 64 25.46 -11.26 13.22
N TYR A 65 26.06 -10.21 12.65
CA TYR A 65 26.31 -8.94 13.32
C TYR A 65 25.00 -8.24 13.71
N GLU A 66 24.02 -8.16 12.82
CA GLU A 66 22.75 -7.48 13.10
C GLU A 66 21.96 -8.20 14.19
N MET A 67 21.93 -9.54 14.15
CA MET A 67 21.22 -10.34 15.13
C MET A 67 21.95 -10.52 16.46
N GLN A 68 23.26 -10.25 16.52
CA GLN A 68 24.13 -10.47 17.68
C GLN A 68 24.04 -11.92 18.18
N VAL A 69 24.17 -12.89 17.26
CA VAL A 69 24.07 -14.32 17.54
C VAL A 69 25.40 -15.04 17.29
N ASP A 70 25.68 -16.07 18.08
CA ASP A 70 26.84 -16.96 17.92
C ASP A 70 26.56 -18.16 16.98
N VAL A 71 25.41 -18.15 16.31
CA VAL A 71 25.05 -19.20 15.35
C VAL A 71 25.75 -18.92 14.03
N ASP A 72 26.45 -19.92 13.48
CA ASP A 72 26.97 -19.86 12.12
C ASP A 72 25.80 -19.75 11.12
N ILE A 73 25.62 -18.55 10.56
CA ILE A 73 24.55 -18.24 9.60
C ILE A 73 24.72 -19.03 8.31
N ARG A 74 25.95 -19.32 7.87
CA ARG A 74 26.18 -20.17 6.71
C ARG A 74 25.72 -21.59 7.00
N GLU A 75 26.06 -22.16 8.16
CA GLU A 75 25.56 -23.49 8.53
C GLU A 75 24.03 -23.49 8.56
N PHE A 76 23.43 -22.44 9.13
CA PHE A 76 21.98 -22.27 9.16
C PHE A 76 21.37 -22.28 7.75
N VAL A 77 21.86 -21.45 6.83
CA VAL A 77 21.32 -21.34 5.46
C VAL A 77 21.50 -22.64 4.69
N LYS A 78 22.68 -23.28 4.78
CA LYS A 78 22.92 -24.61 4.18
C LYS A 78 21.94 -25.66 4.70
N TYR A 79 21.72 -25.70 6.00
CA TYR A 79 20.75 -26.61 6.59
C TYR A 79 19.32 -26.28 6.13
N ALA A 80 18.93 -25.01 6.13
CA ALA A 80 17.62 -24.56 5.68
C ALA A 80 17.36 -24.95 4.21
N CYS A 81 18.36 -24.87 3.34
CA CYS A 81 18.28 -25.36 1.96
C CYS A 81 18.16 -26.89 1.89
N SER A 82 18.90 -27.63 2.73
CA SER A 82 18.81 -29.11 2.76
C SER A 82 17.45 -29.67 3.20
N ILE A 83 16.62 -28.86 3.86
CA ILE A 83 15.29 -29.24 4.34
C ILE A 83 14.16 -28.61 3.51
N ASP A 84 14.49 -28.03 2.36
CA ASP A 84 13.61 -27.29 1.47
C ASP A 84 12.88 -26.12 2.15
N LEU A 85 13.43 -25.58 3.25
CA LEU A 85 12.89 -24.37 3.88
C LEU A 85 13.25 -23.14 3.04
N PHE A 86 14.49 -23.12 2.57
CA PHE A 86 14.99 -22.21 1.55
C PHE A 86 15.36 -23.00 0.29
N ALA A 87 15.45 -22.28 -0.82
CA ALA A 87 16.13 -22.71 -2.02
C ALA A 87 17.40 -21.86 -2.15
N CYS A 88 18.46 -22.48 -2.66
CA CYS A 88 19.76 -21.86 -2.88
C CYS A 88 20.19 -22.13 -4.32
N ASP A 89 20.81 -21.16 -4.96
CA ASP A 89 21.64 -21.34 -6.16
C ASP A 89 23.12 -21.06 -5.83
N ASP A 90 23.96 -20.86 -6.84
CA ASP A 90 25.39 -20.59 -6.65
C ASP A 90 25.68 -19.20 -6.07
N THR A 91 24.73 -18.28 -6.15
CA THR A 91 24.88 -16.85 -5.88
C THR A 91 23.90 -16.31 -4.85
N HIS A 92 22.70 -16.87 -4.74
CA HIS A 92 21.59 -16.34 -3.96
C HIS A 92 20.79 -17.45 -3.29
N PHE A 93 20.09 -17.09 -2.22
CA PHE A 93 19.13 -17.96 -1.54
C PHE A 93 17.83 -17.22 -1.25
N TRP A 94 16.72 -17.96 -1.20
CA TRP A 94 15.38 -17.41 -1.03
C TRP A 94 14.43 -18.40 -0.37
N SER A 95 13.27 -17.91 0.09
CA SER A 95 12.18 -18.77 0.53
C SER A 95 11.16 -18.99 -0.60
N PRO A 96 10.99 -20.21 -1.13
CA PRO A 96 9.95 -20.50 -2.11
C PRO A 96 8.53 -20.17 -1.60
N SER A 97 8.32 -20.24 -0.29
CA SER A 97 7.04 -19.88 0.33
C SER A 97 6.79 -18.37 0.31
N LEU A 98 7.84 -17.56 0.51
CA LEU A 98 7.74 -16.11 0.40
C LEU A 98 7.39 -15.69 -1.02
N ILE A 99 8.10 -16.20 -2.03
CA ILE A 99 7.85 -15.93 -3.45
C ILE A 99 6.38 -16.19 -3.80
N ARG A 100 5.86 -17.38 -3.50
CA ARG A 100 4.44 -17.73 -3.77
C ARG A 100 3.44 -16.82 -3.06
N ARG A 101 3.79 -16.29 -1.89
CA ARG A 101 2.93 -15.32 -1.17
C ARG A 101 2.95 -13.97 -1.85
N MET A 102 4.13 -13.50 -2.26
CA MET A 102 4.30 -12.21 -2.93
C MET A 102 3.67 -12.19 -4.32
N GLU A 103 3.86 -13.24 -5.12
CA GLU A 103 3.19 -13.40 -6.42
C GLU A 103 1.68 -13.27 -6.29
N ARG A 104 1.08 -13.98 -5.32
CA ARG A 104 -0.36 -13.88 -5.05
C ARG A 104 -0.78 -12.46 -4.65
N ILE A 105 0.00 -11.78 -3.82
CA ILE A 105 -0.31 -10.42 -3.37
C ILE A 105 -0.20 -9.44 -4.54
N ASN A 106 0.83 -9.57 -5.37
CA ASN A 106 1.04 -8.73 -6.55
C ASN A 106 -0.10 -8.92 -7.54
N ASP A 107 -0.47 -10.16 -7.88
CA ASP A 107 -1.63 -10.47 -8.73
C ASP A 107 -2.94 -9.84 -8.22
N LEU A 108 -3.18 -9.93 -6.91
CA LEU A 108 -4.38 -9.35 -6.30
C LEU A 108 -4.35 -7.81 -6.37
N THR A 109 -3.17 -7.23 -6.17
CA THR A 109 -2.97 -5.78 -6.20
C THR A 109 -3.15 -5.24 -7.61
N GLU A 110 -2.59 -5.90 -8.61
CA GLU A 110 -2.77 -5.55 -10.03
C GLU A 110 -4.24 -5.61 -10.43
N LYS A 111 -4.96 -6.68 -10.08
CA LYS A 111 -6.40 -6.80 -10.34
C LYS A 111 -7.20 -5.68 -9.68
N ARG A 112 -6.83 -5.29 -8.46
CA ARG A 112 -7.48 -4.17 -7.74
C ARG A 112 -7.20 -2.84 -8.44
N VAL A 113 -5.95 -2.57 -8.80
CA VAL A 113 -5.54 -1.34 -9.50
C VAL A 113 -6.28 -1.22 -10.84
N GLU A 114 -6.32 -2.30 -11.63
CA GLU A 114 -7.00 -2.30 -12.92
C GLU A 114 -8.51 -2.09 -12.78
N SER A 115 -9.15 -2.74 -11.79
CA SER A 115 -10.57 -2.52 -11.52
C SER A 115 -10.88 -1.07 -11.12
N ALA A 116 -10.01 -0.45 -10.30
CA ALA A 116 -10.14 0.93 -9.89
C ALA A 116 -9.96 1.89 -11.08
N ARG A 117 -9.00 1.60 -11.97
CA ARG A 117 -8.79 2.34 -13.21
C ARG A 117 -10.02 2.30 -14.11
N LEU A 118 -10.57 1.12 -14.36
CA LEU A 118 -11.78 0.93 -15.18
C LEU A 118 -13.00 1.65 -14.57
N ALA A 119 -13.19 1.54 -13.25
CA ALA A 119 -14.26 2.25 -12.53
C ALA A 119 -14.10 3.77 -12.65
N GLY A 120 -12.88 4.29 -12.55
CA GLY A 120 -12.57 5.71 -12.74
C GLY A 120 -12.94 6.21 -14.15
N VAL A 121 -12.57 5.46 -15.19
CA VAL A 121 -12.93 5.79 -16.58
C VAL A 121 -14.44 5.74 -16.79
N ALA A 122 -15.11 4.70 -16.30
CA ALA A 122 -16.57 4.57 -16.40
C ALA A 122 -17.29 5.74 -15.71
N SER A 123 -16.86 6.09 -14.49
CA SER A 123 -17.35 7.24 -13.74
C SER A 123 -17.13 8.57 -14.49
N GLY A 124 -15.95 8.76 -15.09
CA GLY A 124 -15.64 9.94 -15.91
C GLY A 124 -16.55 10.06 -17.14
N LYS A 125 -16.77 8.95 -17.86
CA LYS A 125 -17.69 8.90 -19.00
C LYS A 125 -19.14 9.19 -18.58
N ALA A 126 -19.61 8.63 -17.47
CA ALA A 126 -20.94 8.90 -16.92
C ALA A 126 -21.14 10.38 -16.54
N ARG A 127 -20.14 10.99 -15.88
CA ARG A 127 -20.15 12.42 -15.55
C ARG A 127 -20.19 13.30 -16.81
N ARG A 128 -19.40 12.97 -17.84
CA ARG A 128 -19.40 13.71 -19.11
C ARG A 128 -20.75 13.61 -19.84
N ARG A 129 -21.39 12.43 -19.83
CA ARG A 129 -22.75 12.26 -20.37
C ARG A 129 -23.77 13.10 -19.62
N LYS A 130 -23.79 13.03 -18.28
CA LYS A 130 -24.71 13.82 -17.44
C LYS A 130 -24.51 15.32 -17.63
N SER A 131 -23.26 15.77 -17.79
CA SER A 131 -22.95 17.17 -18.11
C SER A 131 -23.51 17.58 -19.47
N LYS A 132 -23.33 16.77 -20.52
CA LYS A 132 -23.87 17.05 -21.85
C LYS A 132 -25.40 17.10 -21.84
N THR A 133 -26.07 16.13 -21.24
CA THR A 133 -27.53 16.12 -21.10
C THR A 133 -28.05 17.34 -20.34
N ARG A 134 -27.31 17.83 -19.33
CA ARG A 134 -27.68 19.06 -18.60
C ARG A 134 -27.50 20.32 -19.45
N THR A 135 -26.49 20.37 -20.32
CA THR A 135 -26.29 21.51 -21.24
C THR A 135 -27.32 21.51 -22.36
N GLU A 136 -27.64 20.35 -22.95
CA GLU A 136 -28.67 20.19 -23.99
C GLU A 136 -30.09 20.52 -23.48
N ALA A 137 -30.42 20.15 -22.23
CA ALA A 137 -31.68 20.55 -21.60
C ALA A 137 -31.77 22.08 -21.38
N ASN A 138 -30.65 22.74 -21.06
CA ASN A 138 -30.59 24.20 -20.86
C ASN A 138 -30.54 25.01 -22.17
N GLU A 139 -30.18 24.41 -23.30
CA GLU A 139 -30.19 25.08 -24.62
C GLU A 139 -31.61 25.15 -25.22
N ASN A 140 -32.50 24.21 -24.87
CA ASN A 140 -33.89 24.19 -25.32
C ASN A 140 -34.83 25.13 -24.52
N GLU A 141 -34.36 25.77 -23.44
CA GLU A 141 -35.17 26.64 -22.56
C GLU A 141 -34.77 28.13 -22.61
N ARG A 142 -33.94 28.58 -23.55
CA ARG A 142 -33.64 30.02 -23.69
C ARG A 142 -34.65 30.69 -24.64
N PRO A 143 -35.59 31.54 -24.16
CA PRO A 143 -36.30 32.41 -25.08
C PRO A 143 -35.30 33.45 -25.59
N PHE A 144 -35.19 33.55 -26.92
CA PHE A 144 -34.45 34.60 -27.60
C PHE A 144 -35.17 35.94 -27.32
N ASN A 145 -34.69 36.71 -26.34
CA ASN A 145 -35.31 38.00 -26.01
C ASN A 145 -34.75 39.09 -26.94
N ASP A 146 -35.37 39.24 -28.10
CA ASP A 146 -35.19 40.37 -29.00
C ASP A 146 -35.90 41.61 -28.43
N ARG A 147 -35.29 42.30 -27.46
CA ARG A 147 -35.68 43.68 -27.11
C ARG A 147 -34.45 44.52 -26.77
N SER A 148 -33.95 45.19 -27.81
CA SER A 148 -33.26 46.48 -27.71
C SER A 148 -34.16 47.49 -27.00
N THR A 149 -33.64 48.23 -26.01
CA THR A 149 -33.97 49.64 -25.76
C THR A 149 -33.04 50.24 -24.70
N THR A 150 -32.26 51.23 -25.13
CA THR A 150 -31.70 52.32 -24.33
C THR A 150 -32.72 52.91 -23.35
N VAL A 151 -32.44 52.92 -22.04
CA VAL A 151 -33.04 53.89 -21.10
C VAL A 151 -32.01 54.27 -20.02
N GLN A 152 -31.87 55.58 -19.83
CA GLN A 152 -30.86 56.30 -19.07
C GLN A 152 -31.02 56.14 -17.55
N ARG A 153 -29.89 56.20 -16.84
CA ARG A 153 -29.77 56.16 -15.37
C ARG A 153 -29.73 57.60 -14.82
N PRO A 154 -30.67 58.05 -13.98
CA PRO A 154 -30.47 59.27 -13.22
C PRO A 154 -29.62 58.99 -11.96
N MET A 155 -28.55 59.78 -11.77
CA MET A 155 -27.81 59.89 -10.52
C MET A 155 -28.69 60.59 -9.49
N ASN A 156 -28.72 60.08 -8.25
CA ASN A 156 -29.23 60.87 -7.13
C ASN A 156 -28.03 61.30 -6.29
N GLU A 157 -27.76 62.60 -6.33
CA GLU A 157 -26.74 63.30 -5.57
C GLU A 157 -27.21 63.45 -4.12
N THR A 158 -26.48 62.88 -3.16
CA THR A 158 -26.67 63.21 -1.75
C THR A 158 -25.93 64.51 -1.46
N ARG A 159 -26.68 65.61 -1.43
CA ARG A 159 -26.21 66.96 -1.12
C ARG A 159 -25.80 67.04 0.36
N THR A 160 -24.56 67.43 0.59
CA THR A 160 -24.02 67.85 1.88
C THR A 160 -24.61 69.23 2.22
N GLU A 161 -25.23 69.37 3.39
CA GLU A 161 -25.38 70.67 4.04
C GLU A 161 -24.82 70.56 5.46
N ALA A 162 -23.70 71.24 5.66
CA ALA A 162 -23.19 71.62 6.96
C ALA A 162 -24.12 72.69 7.54
N ASN A 163 -24.47 72.57 8.82
CA ASN A 163 -24.88 73.70 9.64
C ASN A 163 -23.81 73.91 10.70
N GLU A 164 -23.20 75.09 10.65
CA GLU A 164 -22.29 75.65 11.65
C GLU A 164 -23.12 76.23 12.81
N ASN A 165 -22.64 75.95 14.03
CA ASN A 165 -22.63 76.77 15.25
C ASN A 165 -23.90 77.49 15.76
N GLU A 166 -24.25 77.16 17.00
CA GLU A 166 -24.35 78.15 18.08
C GLU A 166 -23.77 77.55 19.38
#